data_AF-A0A2V3IRM7-F1
#
_entry.id   AF-A0A2V3IRM7-F1
#
_cell.length_a   1.000
_cell.length_b   1.000
_cell.length_c   1.000
_cell.angle_alpha   90.00
_cell.angle_beta   90.00
_cell.angle_gamma   90.00
#
_symmetry.space_group_name_H-M   'P 1'
#
loop_
_entity.id
_entity.type
_entity.pdbx_description
1 polymer ?
#
loop_
_entity_poly.entity_id
_entity_poly.type
_entity_poly.pdbx_seq_one_letter_code
_entity_poly.pdbx_strand_id
1 'polypeptide(L)'
;MPNSAFLVPTPLQLRPLHAASRPLCSRARPISTSTLYTPPTASLNFNFPSPAKVLQRVRDDTLIVAKHASKAVAAVALIAALVLPPDMALAASGGRIGGSSFRSSPVPSRVAPAPRYGGGYGGGYSGGYGGGLFGAPGGVYFSPIILPFGGFGFGGIGSLILFATAAAFVADTLRTKSEESDIQEAVDPNTSLTTVKIGLLANARDLQRSLDTLGRSADTSSVSGLKYVLDETAMSLLRNPDYWIYGSLNNLQSRLSTAESEFSRIVLEERLKLDEETLSNSAGRIRELGRASATTQDYSKAPGEYIVVSLIVAATGNLARKLPRSIASTAELEQTLRVLAGTSTEALQGIEVIWAPQSLRDTLSERELLTDHPELKRL
;
A
#
# COMPACT_ATOMS: atom_id res chain seq x y z
N MET A 1 21.79 29.91 -46.18
CA MET A 1 21.17 31.15 -46.69
C MET A 1 19.69 30.90 -46.94
N PRO A 2 18.75 31.84 -46.68
CA PRO A 2 18.83 33.11 -45.93
C PRO A 2 18.09 33.00 -44.56
N ASN A 3 18.55 33.60 -43.45
CA ASN A 3 18.55 35.03 -43.04
C ASN A 3 17.17 35.60 -42.68
N SER A 4 17.00 36.00 -41.40
CA SER A 4 16.24 37.16 -40.86
C SER A 4 16.26 37.08 -39.31
N ALA A 5 17.19 37.72 -38.61
CA ALA A 5 17.15 39.12 -38.12
C ALA A 5 16.48 39.28 -36.71
N PHE A 6 17.36 39.23 -35.70
CA PHE A 6 17.46 40.07 -34.49
C PHE A 6 16.45 41.22 -34.31
N LEU A 7 15.91 41.35 -33.08
CA LEU A 7 15.68 42.64 -32.41
C LEU A 7 15.60 42.46 -30.88
N VAL A 8 16.58 43.05 -30.18
CA VAL A 8 16.69 43.21 -28.73
C VAL A 8 16.20 44.62 -28.37
N PRO A 9 15.42 44.84 -27.31
CA PRO A 9 15.23 46.18 -26.75
C PRO A 9 16.06 46.36 -25.47
N THR A 10 16.99 47.31 -25.50
CA THR A 10 17.71 47.86 -24.33
C THR A 10 16.92 49.00 -23.66
N PRO A 11 17.24 49.37 -22.40
CA PRO A 11 16.33 50.05 -21.48
C PRO A 11 16.40 51.59 -21.53
N LEU A 12 15.31 52.23 -21.11
CA LEU A 12 15.22 53.67 -20.86
C LEU A 12 15.81 54.04 -19.49
N GLN A 13 16.64 55.07 -19.48
CA GLN A 13 17.27 55.71 -18.31
C GLN A 13 17.10 57.23 -18.43
N LEU A 14 17.26 57.93 -17.29
CA LEU A 14 17.33 59.40 -17.05
C LEU A 14 15.96 60.08 -16.78
N ARG A 15 15.78 60.98 -15.81
CA ARG A 15 16.66 61.68 -14.85
C ARG A 15 15.79 62.36 -13.77
N PRO A 16 16.33 62.73 -12.58
CA PRO A 16 15.61 63.35 -11.49
C PRO A 16 15.59 64.89 -11.61
N LEU A 17 14.53 65.54 -11.11
CA LEU A 17 14.45 67.01 -11.01
C LEU A 17 14.81 67.50 -9.61
N HIS A 18 15.69 68.49 -9.63
CA HIS A 18 16.34 69.18 -8.54
C HIS A 18 15.38 70.01 -7.69
N ALA A 19 15.67 70.04 -6.40
CA ALA A 19 15.21 71.01 -5.42
C ALA A 19 15.63 72.45 -5.78
N ALA A 20 14.74 73.41 -5.49
CA ALA A 20 15.07 74.83 -5.38
C ALA A 20 14.33 75.45 -4.19
N SER A 21 15.05 75.55 -3.08
CA SER A 21 14.81 76.45 -1.96
C SER A 21 15.05 77.91 -2.35
N ARG A 22 14.31 78.88 -1.77
CA ARG A 22 14.79 80.20 -1.28
C ARG A 22 13.63 81.06 -0.69
N PRO A 23 13.93 82.11 0.11
CA PRO A 23 13.21 82.38 1.37
C PRO A 23 12.72 83.84 1.56
N LEU A 24 12.13 84.09 2.74
CA LEU A 24 12.14 85.33 3.56
C LEU A 24 11.56 86.65 2.99
N CYS A 25 10.54 87.19 3.67
CA CYS A 25 10.52 88.51 4.34
C CYS A 25 9.06 88.89 4.68
N SER A 26 8.70 89.01 5.97
CA SER A 26 8.76 90.25 6.77
C SER A 26 7.81 91.35 6.28
N ARG A 27 6.72 91.58 7.02
CA ARG A 27 6.41 92.91 7.59
C ARG A 27 5.28 92.85 8.61
N ALA A 28 5.60 93.19 9.86
CA ALA A 28 4.65 93.56 10.89
C ALA A 28 4.28 95.05 10.78
N ARG A 29 3.06 95.42 11.17
CA ARG A 29 2.70 96.76 11.65
C ARG A 29 1.64 96.68 12.77
N PRO A 30 1.61 97.65 13.70
CA PRO A 30 1.00 97.52 15.04
C PRO A 30 -0.18 98.49 15.27
N ILE A 31 -0.57 98.69 16.55
CA ILE A 31 -1.45 99.73 17.17
C ILE A 31 -2.90 99.25 17.41
N SER A 32 -3.62 99.53 18.49
CA SER A 32 -3.42 99.77 19.94
C SER A 32 -4.83 99.95 20.55
N THR A 33 -5.02 99.57 21.82
CA THR A 33 -5.95 100.12 22.86
C THR A 33 -7.45 100.23 22.55
N SER A 34 -8.44 100.01 23.42
CA SER A 34 -8.65 99.86 24.87
C SER A 34 -10.11 99.33 25.01
N THR A 35 -10.56 98.70 26.09
CA THR A 35 -11.22 99.37 27.23
C THR A 35 -11.71 98.30 28.22
N LEU A 36 -11.54 98.57 29.52
CA LEU A 36 -11.95 97.76 30.67
C LEU A 36 -13.47 97.72 30.89
N TYR A 37 -14.00 96.55 31.28
CA TYR A 37 -15.27 96.41 31.97
C TYR A 37 -15.23 95.15 32.88
N THR A 38 -15.50 95.31 34.18
CA THR A 38 -15.71 94.24 35.18
C THR A 38 -17.14 94.31 35.68
N PRO A 39 -17.88 93.19 35.84
CA PRO A 39 -18.11 92.59 37.18
C PRO A 39 -18.45 91.06 37.11
N PRO A 40 -19.08 90.43 38.13
CA PRO A 40 -18.63 90.15 39.49
C PRO A 40 -18.33 88.64 39.72
N THR A 41 -17.71 88.33 40.85
CA THR A 41 -17.31 87.00 41.34
C THR A 41 -18.46 86.04 41.60
N ALA A 42 -18.42 84.87 40.96
CA ALA A 42 -19.15 83.66 41.37
C ALA A 42 -18.15 82.58 41.80
N SER A 43 -18.17 82.20 43.08
CA SER A 43 -17.36 81.11 43.61
C SER A 43 -17.96 79.76 43.22
N LEU A 44 -17.34 79.06 42.27
CA LEU A 44 -17.65 77.66 41.96
C LEU A 44 -16.75 76.74 42.78
N ASN A 45 -17.33 76.05 43.76
CA ASN A 45 -16.68 74.95 44.47
C ASN A 45 -16.53 73.75 43.52
N PHE A 46 -15.36 73.60 42.91
CA PHE A 46 -14.99 72.38 42.19
C PHE A 46 -14.45 71.34 43.17
N ASN A 47 -15.25 70.31 43.45
CA ASN A 47 -14.81 69.13 44.16
C ASN A 47 -13.98 68.25 43.21
N PHE A 48 -12.66 68.44 43.18
CA PHE A 48 -11.75 67.62 42.38
C PHE A 48 -11.59 66.24 43.02
N PRO A 49 -11.84 65.13 42.31
CA PRO A 49 -11.54 63.81 42.82
C PRO A 49 -10.03 63.65 43.00
N SER A 50 -9.63 63.07 44.15
CA SER A 50 -8.22 62.82 44.51
C SER A 50 -7.45 62.13 43.37
N PRO A 51 -6.23 62.61 43.01
CA PRO A 51 -5.44 62.13 41.87
C PRO A 51 -5.10 60.63 41.95
N ALA A 52 -5.11 60.05 43.16
CA ALA A 52 -4.88 58.62 43.38
C ALA A 52 -5.97 57.74 42.76
N LYS A 53 -7.24 58.17 42.76
CA LYS A 53 -8.36 57.41 42.19
C LYS A 53 -8.37 57.45 40.66
N VAL A 54 -7.90 58.55 40.08
CA VAL A 54 -7.78 58.71 38.61
C VAL A 54 -6.68 57.79 38.07
N LEU A 55 -5.54 57.71 38.75
CA LEU A 55 -4.41 56.87 38.34
C LEU A 55 -4.67 55.36 38.51
N GLN A 56 -5.50 54.96 39.47
CA GLN A 56 -5.92 53.56 39.59
C GLN A 56 -6.88 53.17 38.48
N ARG A 57 -7.84 54.04 38.14
CA ARG A 57 -8.80 53.77 37.06
C ARG A 57 -8.14 53.64 35.69
N VAL A 58 -7.18 54.51 35.38
CA VAL A 58 -6.40 54.43 34.13
C VAL A 58 -5.56 53.14 34.06
N ARG A 59 -5.07 52.63 35.19
CA ARG A 59 -4.29 51.38 35.25
C ARG A 59 -5.15 50.14 35.02
N ASP A 60 -6.35 50.13 35.58
CA ASP A 60 -7.28 49.02 35.40
C ASP A 60 -7.86 48.99 33.97
N ASP A 61 -8.16 50.15 33.40
CA ASP A 61 -8.61 50.26 32.01
C ASP A 61 -7.51 49.84 31.02
N THR A 62 -6.24 50.21 31.27
CA THR A 62 -5.10 49.78 30.43
C THR A 62 -4.82 48.28 30.57
N LEU A 63 -5.01 47.68 31.75
CA LEU A 63 -4.79 46.25 31.98
C LEU A 63 -5.89 45.38 31.36
N ILE A 64 -7.13 45.88 31.32
CA ILE A 64 -8.24 45.23 30.60
C ILE A 64 -7.99 45.31 29.09
N VAL A 65 -7.61 46.47 28.56
CA VAL A 65 -7.28 46.63 27.14
C VAL A 65 -6.10 45.73 26.74
N ALA A 66 -5.06 45.62 27.58
CA ALA A 66 -3.92 44.74 27.34
C ALA A 66 -4.30 43.24 27.34
N LYS A 67 -5.19 42.80 28.24
CA LYS A 67 -5.70 41.42 28.26
C LYS A 67 -6.60 41.08 27.07
N HIS A 68 -7.35 42.05 26.55
CA HIS A 68 -8.16 41.84 25.34
C HIS A 68 -7.29 41.88 24.09
N ALA A 69 -6.26 42.72 24.07
CA ALA A 69 -5.26 42.76 23.01
C ALA A 69 -4.47 41.44 22.93
N SER A 70 -4.07 40.85 24.06
CA SER A 70 -3.36 39.56 24.06
C SER A 70 -4.22 38.41 23.56
N LYS A 71 -5.51 38.39 23.91
CA LYS A 71 -6.48 37.41 23.37
C LYS A 71 -6.71 37.61 21.88
N ALA A 72 -6.79 38.85 21.40
CA ALA A 72 -6.93 39.15 19.99
C ALA A 72 -5.68 38.73 19.19
N VAL A 73 -4.48 38.98 19.71
CA VAL A 73 -3.22 38.55 19.09
C VAL A 73 -3.12 37.02 19.07
N ALA A 74 -3.52 36.33 20.15
CA ALA A 74 -3.54 34.87 20.19
C ALA A 74 -4.57 34.28 19.20
N ALA A 75 -5.75 34.89 19.08
CA ALA A 75 -6.76 34.48 18.10
C ALA A 75 -6.29 34.70 16.66
N VAL A 76 -5.65 35.84 16.37
CA VAL A 76 -5.05 36.12 15.06
C VAL A 76 -3.89 35.18 14.77
N ALA A 77 -3.06 34.82 15.76
CA ALA A 77 -1.98 33.85 15.59
C ALA A 77 -2.52 32.42 15.36
N LEU A 78 -3.62 32.04 16.02
CA LEU A 78 -4.28 30.75 15.81
C LEU A 78 -4.94 30.69 14.43
N ILE A 79 -5.63 31.76 14.02
CA ILE A 79 -6.20 31.87 12.67
C ILE A 79 -5.09 31.90 11.63
N ALA A 80 -3.98 32.61 11.87
CA ALA A 80 -2.82 32.58 10.99
C ALA A 80 -2.18 31.18 10.93
N ALA A 81 -2.13 30.42 12.02
CA ALA A 81 -1.65 29.04 12.01
C ALA A 81 -2.61 28.06 11.30
N LEU A 82 -3.90 28.38 11.23
CA LEU A 82 -4.93 27.61 10.50
C LEU A 82 -5.06 28.03 9.03
N VAL A 83 -4.63 29.26 8.69
CA VAL A 83 -4.70 29.84 7.34
C VAL A 83 -3.35 29.80 6.63
N LEU A 84 -2.23 29.69 7.36
CA LEU A 84 -1.00 29.17 6.76
C LEU A 84 -1.35 27.77 6.26
N PRO A 85 -1.09 27.46 4.98
CA PRO A 85 -1.22 26.10 4.53
C PRO A 85 -0.33 25.24 5.46
N PRO A 86 -0.76 24.04 5.89
CA PRO A 86 0.23 23.07 6.34
C PRO A 86 1.31 23.06 5.25
N ASP A 87 2.60 23.01 5.63
CA ASP A 87 3.67 22.74 4.68
C ASP A 87 3.11 21.71 3.70
N MET A 88 2.87 22.14 2.46
CA MET A 88 2.20 21.30 1.49
C MET A 88 3.19 20.16 1.27
N ALA A 89 3.01 19.06 2.01
CA ALA A 89 3.45 17.74 1.60
C ALA A 89 2.90 17.62 0.18
N LEU A 90 3.82 17.80 -0.76
CA LEU A 90 3.52 17.91 -2.17
C LEU A 90 2.96 16.53 -2.52
N ALA A 91 1.65 16.48 -2.81
CA ALA A 91 0.90 15.23 -2.93
C ALA A 91 1.73 14.17 -3.67
N ALA A 92 2.10 13.11 -2.96
CA ALA A 92 2.98 12.07 -3.47
C ALA A 92 2.19 11.29 -4.52
N SER A 93 2.25 11.77 -5.77
CA SER A 93 1.54 11.13 -6.88
C SER A 93 2.01 9.69 -7.02
N GLY A 94 1.10 8.74 -7.14
CA GLY A 94 1.41 7.34 -7.38
C GLY A 94 1.13 6.91 -8.80
N GLY A 95 1.99 6.04 -9.31
CA GLY A 95 1.75 5.26 -10.52
C GLY A 95 1.35 3.84 -10.15
N ARG A 96 0.49 3.25 -10.97
CA ARG A 96 0.05 1.86 -10.82
C ARG A 96 -0.03 1.16 -12.17
N ILE A 97 0.48 -0.06 -12.24
CA ILE A 97 0.37 -0.94 -13.40
C ILE A 97 0.16 -2.38 -12.94
N GLY A 98 -0.84 -3.06 -13.49
CA GLY A 98 -1.09 -4.43 -13.12
C GLY A 98 -2.47 -4.95 -13.50
N GLY A 99 -2.84 -6.03 -12.84
CA GLY A 99 -4.09 -6.73 -13.04
C GLY A 99 -4.02 -8.14 -12.51
N SER A 100 -5.16 -8.80 -12.57
CA SER A 100 -5.29 -10.19 -12.16
C SER A 100 -6.08 -10.98 -13.19
N SER A 101 -5.80 -12.27 -13.23
CA SER A 101 -6.43 -13.27 -14.08
C SER A 101 -6.78 -14.51 -13.26
N PHE A 102 -7.26 -14.31 -12.02
CA PHE A 102 -7.76 -15.40 -11.19
C PHE A 102 -8.87 -16.11 -11.98
N ARG A 103 -8.56 -17.30 -12.48
CA ARG A 103 -9.53 -18.18 -13.11
C ARG A 103 -9.70 -19.37 -12.19
N SER A 104 -10.90 -19.57 -11.68
CA SER A 104 -11.30 -20.88 -11.19
C SER A 104 -11.10 -21.84 -12.37
N SER A 105 -10.20 -22.81 -12.24
CA SER A 105 -10.01 -23.82 -13.29
C SER A 105 -11.39 -24.39 -13.65
N PRO A 106 -11.74 -24.50 -14.96
CA PRO A 106 -12.93 -25.23 -15.34
C PRO A 106 -12.79 -26.65 -14.78
N VAL A 107 -13.64 -27.01 -13.83
CA VAL A 107 -13.71 -28.39 -13.34
C VAL A 107 -13.85 -29.26 -14.58
N PRO A 108 -12.96 -30.25 -14.83
CA PRO A 108 -13.14 -31.16 -15.94
C PRO A 108 -14.52 -31.78 -15.75
N SER A 109 -15.42 -31.47 -16.68
CA SER A 109 -16.77 -32.03 -16.69
C SER A 109 -16.56 -33.54 -16.78
N ARG A 110 -16.68 -34.23 -15.64
CA ARG A 110 -16.75 -35.68 -15.62
C ARG A 110 -17.91 -36.00 -16.53
N VAL A 111 -17.60 -36.56 -17.70
CA VAL A 111 -18.59 -37.13 -18.61
C VAL A 111 -19.39 -38.10 -17.76
N ALA A 112 -20.60 -37.69 -17.37
CA ALA A 112 -21.53 -38.58 -16.72
C ALA A 112 -21.73 -39.76 -17.67
N PRO A 113 -21.56 -41.02 -17.23
CA PRO A 113 -21.85 -42.15 -18.08
C PRO A 113 -23.31 -42.01 -18.56
N ALA A 114 -23.49 -41.99 -19.88
CA ALA A 114 -24.79 -41.81 -20.49
C ALA A 114 -25.78 -42.86 -19.92
N PRO A 115 -27.02 -42.47 -19.57
CA PRO A 115 -28.04 -43.45 -19.21
C PRO A 115 -28.34 -44.28 -20.45
N ARG A 116 -28.02 -45.57 -20.42
CA ARG A 116 -28.41 -46.52 -21.47
C ARG A 116 -29.94 -46.62 -21.45
N TYR A 117 -30.60 -45.85 -22.31
CA TYR A 117 -31.97 -46.07 -22.70
C TYR A 117 -31.97 -47.09 -23.84
N GLY A 118 -32.42 -48.31 -23.55
CA GLY A 118 -32.53 -49.40 -24.51
C GLY A 118 -33.47 -50.46 -23.98
N GLY A 119 -34.78 -50.25 -24.22
CA GLY A 119 -35.79 -51.27 -24.03
C GLY A 119 -35.77 -52.31 -25.14
N GLY A 120 -36.10 -53.56 -24.80
CA GLY A 120 -36.26 -54.64 -25.78
C GLY A 120 -36.39 -56.03 -25.15
N TYR A 121 -37.64 -56.45 -25.00
CA TYR A 121 -38.18 -57.82 -24.86
C TYR A 121 -37.25 -59.03 -25.10
N GLY A 122 -37.36 -60.04 -24.23
CA GLY A 122 -36.94 -61.43 -24.52
C GLY A 122 -37.01 -62.33 -23.28
N GLY A 123 -38.07 -63.13 -23.16
CA GLY A 123 -38.26 -64.09 -22.07
C GLY A 123 -37.46 -65.38 -22.23
N GLY A 124 -37.42 -66.20 -21.17
CA GLY A 124 -36.87 -67.56 -21.23
C GLY A 124 -36.68 -68.21 -19.85
N TYR A 125 -37.48 -69.24 -19.58
CA TYR A 125 -37.44 -70.16 -18.44
C TYR A 125 -36.21 -71.10 -18.43
N SER A 126 -35.90 -71.65 -17.25
CA SER A 126 -35.40 -73.02 -16.97
C SER A 126 -33.93 -73.23 -16.54
N GLY A 127 -33.79 -74.00 -15.43
CA GLY A 127 -32.67 -74.92 -15.10
C GLY A 127 -31.56 -74.31 -14.24
N GLY A 128 -31.22 -74.73 -13.02
CA GLY A 128 -31.44 -76.02 -12.33
C GLY A 128 -30.17 -76.87 -12.36
N TYR A 129 -29.30 -76.75 -11.34
CA TYR A 129 -28.32 -77.72 -10.79
C TYR A 129 -27.71 -77.03 -9.56
N GLY A 130 -27.70 -77.53 -8.32
CA GLY A 130 -27.66 -78.90 -7.84
C GLY A 130 -26.31 -79.11 -7.16
N GLY A 131 -26.27 -79.12 -5.81
CA GLY A 131 -25.04 -79.38 -5.06
C GLY A 131 -25.13 -79.10 -3.56
N GLY A 132 -26.02 -79.78 -2.85
CA GLY A 132 -25.94 -79.91 -1.40
C GLY A 132 -25.04 -81.08 -1.01
N LEU A 133 -24.40 -81.01 0.16
CA LEU A 133 -23.97 -82.21 0.87
C LEU A 133 -24.24 -82.06 2.38
N PHE A 134 -25.16 -82.88 2.84
CA PHE A 134 -25.57 -83.09 4.23
C PHE A 134 -24.67 -84.15 4.89
N GLY A 135 -24.34 -83.94 6.17
CA GLY A 135 -24.37 -84.99 7.19
C GLY A 135 -23.12 -85.84 7.46
N ALA A 136 -22.45 -85.57 8.59
CA ALA A 136 -22.09 -86.60 9.57
C ALA A 136 -21.84 -85.97 10.97
N PRO A 137 -22.17 -86.68 12.07
CA PRO A 137 -22.31 -86.11 13.40
C PRO A 137 -21.04 -86.27 14.24
N GLY A 138 -20.73 -85.28 15.08
CA GLY A 138 -19.60 -85.40 16.01
C GLY A 138 -19.55 -84.19 16.91
N GLY A 139 -20.09 -84.34 18.12
CA GLY A 139 -20.22 -83.25 19.07
C GLY A 139 -18.89 -82.66 19.51
N VAL A 140 -18.91 -81.38 19.85
CA VAL A 140 -17.93 -80.81 20.78
C VAL A 140 -18.69 -79.90 21.73
N TYR A 141 -18.60 -80.28 23.00
CA TYR A 141 -19.18 -79.65 24.17
C TYR A 141 -18.74 -78.20 24.31
N PHE A 142 -19.69 -77.34 24.66
CA PHE A 142 -19.41 -76.15 25.46
C PHE A 142 -18.88 -76.59 26.83
N SER A 143 -17.70 -76.13 27.22
CA SER A 143 -17.41 -75.84 28.63
C SER A 143 -16.36 -74.74 28.75
N PRO A 144 -16.51 -73.80 29.71
CA PRO A 144 -15.63 -72.65 29.89
C PRO A 144 -14.49 -72.95 30.88
N ILE A 145 -13.33 -72.31 30.65
CA ILE A 145 -12.26 -72.03 31.61
C ILE A 145 -11.32 -73.22 32.00
N ILE A 146 -10.01 -72.88 31.97
CA ILE A 146 -8.83 -73.46 32.68
C ILE A 146 -7.81 -74.28 31.86
N LEU A 147 -6.79 -73.54 31.34
CA LEU A 147 -5.30 -73.70 31.42
C LEU A 147 -4.62 -74.98 30.84
N PRO A 148 -3.35 -74.96 30.34
CA PRO A 148 -2.17 -74.60 31.17
C PRO A 148 -0.86 -74.24 30.43
N PHE A 149 -0.54 -72.95 30.25
CA PHE A 149 0.85 -72.41 30.21
C PHE A 149 0.68 -70.91 30.51
N GLY A 150 1.06 -70.35 31.65
CA GLY A 150 2.46 -70.19 32.07
C GLY A 150 2.96 -68.80 31.65
N GLY A 151 2.75 -67.79 32.50
CA GLY A 151 3.59 -66.57 32.55
C GLY A 151 3.28 -65.43 31.57
N PHE A 152 3.19 -64.23 32.14
CA PHE A 152 3.59 -62.91 31.60
C PHE A 152 3.76 -62.72 30.09
N GLY A 153 3.07 -61.71 29.55
CA GLY A 153 3.70 -60.82 28.57
C GLY A 153 2.92 -60.56 27.28
N PHE A 154 2.79 -59.28 26.96
CA PHE A 154 2.71 -58.74 25.61
C PHE A 154 3.73 -59.44 24.67
N GLY A 155 3.35 -60.53 23.96
CA GLY A 155 4.35 -61.21 23.10
C GLY A 155 3.93 -62.37 22.20
N GLY A 156 2.64 -62.70 22.07
CA GLY A 156 2.19 -63.78 21.17
C GLY A 156 1.93 -63.31 19.74
N ILE A 157 1.84 -64.24 18.77
CA ILE A 157 1.41 -63.94 17.38
C ILE A 157 0.10 -63.14 17.30
N GLY A 158 -0.77 -63.23 18.32
CA GLY A 158 -1.98 -62.41 18.43
C GLY A 158 -1.73 -60.91 18.61
N SER A 159 -0.68 -60.51 19.34
CA SER A 159 -0.30 -59.08 19.43
C SER A 159 0.35 -58.59 18.13
N LEU A 160 1.07 -59.45 17.41
CA LEU A 160 1.63 -59.12 16.09
C LEU A 160 0.53 -58.91 15.05
N ILE A 161 -0.50 -59.76 15.03
CA ILE A 161 -1.64 -59.62 14.11
C ILE A 161 -2.46 -58.37 14.45
N LEU A 162 -2.71 -58.10 15.74
CA LEU A 162 -3.41 -56.89 16.17
C LEU A 162 -2.63 -55.60 15.82
N PHE A 163 -1.31 -55.62 16.00
CA PHE A 163 -0.46 -54.50 15.62
C PHE A 163 -0.40 -54.33 14.09
N ALA A 164 -0.34 -55.42 13.33
CA ALA A 164 -0.32 -55.37 11.88
C ALA A 164 -1.65 -54.85 11.28
N THR A 165 -2.80 -55.22 11.85
CA THR A 165 -4.10 -54.70 11.41
C THR A 165 -4.30 -53.25 11.83
N ALA A 166 -3.87 -52.86 13.03
CA ALA A 166 -3.87 -51.45 13.44
C ALA A 166 -2.95 -50.61 12.56
N ALA A 167 -1.76 -51.10 12.21
CA ALA A 167 -0.83 -50.42 11.31
C ALA A 167 -1.38 -50.32 9.89
N ALA A 168 -2.04 -51.36 9.37
CA ALA A 168 -2.71 -51.33 8.08
C ALA A 168 -3.87 -50.32 8.05
N PHE A 169 -4.67 -50.27 9.12
CA PHE A 169 -5.75 -49.28 9.25
C PHE A 169 -5.21 -47.84 9.34
N VAL A 170 -4.11 -47.62 10.07
CA VAL A 170 -3.43 -46.31 10.12
C VAL A 170 -2.83 -45.96 8.76
N ALA A 171 -2.24 -46.92 8.05
CA ALA A 171 -1.72 -46.69 6.70
C ALA A 171 -2.84 -46.37 5.70
N ASP A 172 -3.97 -47.06 5.75
CA ASP A 172 -5.11 -46.81 4.86
C ASP A 172 -5.82 -45.49 5.17
N THR A 173 -5.91 -45.09 6.45
CA THR A 173 -6.43 -43.75 6.83
C THR A 173 -5.47 -42.62 6.43
N LEU A 174 -4.16 -42.85 6.45
CA LEU A 174 -3.18 -41.89 5.93
C LEU A 174 -3.20 -41.81 4.40
N ARG A 175 -3.40 -42.93 3.70
CA ARG A 175 -3.50 -42.99 2.23
C ARG A 175 -4.78 -42.34 1.72
N THR A 176 -5.92 -42.60 2.36
CA THR A 176 -7.19 -41.94 2.00
C THR A 176 -7.14 -40.44 2.28
N LYS A 177 -6.46 -40.02 3.35
CA LYS A 177 -6.24 -38.59 3.64
C LYS A 177 -5.31 -37.89 2.63
N SER A 178 -4.33 -38.59 2.07
CA SER A 178 -3.48 -38.04 1.00
C SER A 178 -4.20 -37.94 -0.34
N GLU A 179 -5.03 -38.92 -0.70
CA GLU A 179 -5.80 -38.87 -1.96
C GLU A 179 -6.86 -37.77 -1.94
N GLU A 180 -7.55 -37.55 -0.81
CA GLU A 180 -8.50 -36.46 -0.66
C GLU A 180 -7.81 -35.08 -0.67
N SER A 181 -6.62 -34.95 -0.06
CA SER A 181 -5.84 -33.70 -0.12
C SER A 181 -5.33 -33.37 -1.52
N ASP A 182 -4.93 -34.38 -2.30
CA ASP A 182 -4.43 -34.19 -3.66
C ASP A 182 -5.56 -33.77 -4.61
N ILE A 183 -6.77 -34.32 -4.44
CA ILE A 183 -7.95 -33.91 -5.20
C ILE A 183 -8.38 -32.48 -4.83
N GLN A 184 -8.32 -32.12 -3.54
CA GLN A 184 -8.63 -30.78 -3.07
C GLN A 184 -7.60 -29.75 -3.57
N GLU A 185 -6.31 -30.08 -3.60
CA GLU A 185 -5.26 -29.21 -4.16
C GLU A 185 -5.35 -29.06 -5.69
N ALA A 186 -5.82 -30.09 -6.40
CA ALA A 186 -6.09 -29.99 -7.83
C ALA A 186 -7.28 -29.06 -8.15
N VAL A 187 -8.28 -29.00 -7.27
CA VAL A 187 -9.47 -28.14 -7.44
C VAL A 187 -9.21 -26.71 -6.94
N ASP A 188 -8.47 -26.57 -5.84
CA ASP A 188 -8.17 -25.29 -5.17
C ASP A 188 -6.71 -25.25 -4.72
N PRO A 189 -5.78 -24.95 -5.66
CA PRO A 189 -4.36 -24.98 -5.39
C PRO A 189 -3.95 -23.88 -4.42
N ASN A 190 -2.90 -24.15 -3.66
CA ASN A 190 -2.30 -23.12 -2.81
C ASN A 190 -1.74 -21.99 -3.68
N THR A 191 -2.12 -20.76 -3.34
CA THR A 191 -1.69 -19.54 -4.00
C THR A 191 -0.88 -18.71 -3.01
N SER A 192 0.33 -18.34 -3.40
CA SER A 192 1.16 -17.41 -2.65
C SER A 192 0.94 -15.99 -3.14
N LEU A 193 0.67 -15.10 -2.20
CA LEU A 193 0.57 -13.67 -2.36
C LEU A 193 1.86 -13.06 -1.77
N THR A 194 2.76 -12.63 -2.65
CA THR A 194 4.05 -12.07 -2.27
C THR A 194 4.04 -10.58 -2.49
N THR A 195 4.29 -9.80 -1.45
CA THR A 195 4.46 -8.35 -1.52
C THR A 195 5.91 -8.02 -1.21
N VAL A 196 6.62 -7.48 -2.20
CA VAL A 196 7.98 -6.95 -2.06
C VAL A 196 7.91 -5.44 -2.11
N LYS A 197 8.51 -4.77 -1.15
CA LYS A 197 8.63 -3.31 -1.14
C LYS A 197 10.08 -2.92 -1.10
N ILE A 198 10.44 -1.93 -1.91
CA ILE A 198 11.82 -1.49 -2.06
C ILE A 198 11.83 0.02 -1.95
N GLY A 199 12.58 0.54 -0.98
CA GLY A 199 12.89 1.96 -0.86
C GLY A 199 14.20 2.24 -1.59
N LEU A 200 14.12 3.02 -2.66
CA LEU A 200 15.24 3.42 -3.49
C LEU A 200 15.61 4.88 -3.28
N LEU A 201 16.88 5.23 -3.49
CA LEU A 201 17.28 6.64 -3.61
C LEU A 201 16.65 7.28 -4.85
N ALA A 202 16.26 8.56 -4.75
CA ALA A 202 15.66 9.33 -5.84
C ALA A 202 16.57 9.52 -7.06
N ASN A 203 17.86 9.18 -6.95
CA ASN A 203 18.76 9.10 -8.10
C ASN A 203 18.33 7.99 -9.10
N ALA A 204 17.45 7.06 -8.70
CA ALA A 204 16.82 6.06 -9.57
C ALA A 204 15.74 6.65 -10.50
N ARG A 205 15.96 7.85 -11.08
CA ARG A 205 15.03 8.50 -12.01
C ARG A 205 14.77 7.67 -13.26
N ASP A 206 15.75 6.87 -13.67
CA ASP A 206 15.63 5.96 -14.81
C ASP A 206 14.63 4.83 -14.53
N LEU A 207 14.54 4.37 -13.28
CA LEU A 207 13.53 3.40 -12.87
C LEU A 207 12.12 4.02 -12.95
N GLN A 208 11.91 5.22 -12.42
CA GLN A 208 10.62 5.93 -12.53
C GLN A 208 10.20 6.10 -13.99
N ARG A 209 11.13 6.52 -14.87
CA ARG A 209 10.84 6.68 -16.30
C ARG A 209 10.50 5.36 -16.98
N SER A 210 11.18 4.27 -16.59
CA SER A 210 10.91 2.94 -17.11
C SER A 210 9.52 2.45 -16.68
N LEU A 211 9.15 2.64 -15.40
CA LEU A 211 7.82 2.31 -14.87
C LEU A 211 6.71 3.17 -15.49
N ASP A 212 6.95 4.46 -15.73
CA ASP A 212 6.02 5.37 -16.41
C ASP A 212 5.78 4.94 -17.87
N THR A 213 6.85 4.59 -18.58
CA THR A 213 6.77 4.07 -19.96
C THR A 213 6.03 2.75 -20.00
N LEU A 214 6.34 1.84 -19.07
CA LEU A 214 5.67 0.55 -18.94
C LEU A 214 4.19 0.74 -18.63
N GLY A 215 3.84 1.64 -17.70
CA GLY A 215 2.47 1.98 -17.33
C GLY A 215 1.64 2.50 -18.50
N ARG A 216 2.24 3.27 -19.41
CA ARG A 216 1.54 3.81 -20.60
C ARG A 216 1.44 2.84 -21.78
N SER A 217 2.25 1.79 -21.82
CA SER A 217 2.39 0.95 -23.03
C SER A 217 2.13 -0.53 -22.84
N ALA A 218 2.23 -1.07 -21.61
CA ALA A 218 2.04 -2.49 -21.40
C ALA A 218 0.57 -2.88 -21.55
N ASP A 219 0.33 -3.96 -22.28
CA ASP A 219 -0.95 -4.63 -22.30
C ASP A 219 -1.14 -5.43 -20.99
N THR A 220 -2.01 -4.97 -20.11
CA THR A 220 -2.34 -5.68 -18.85
C THR A 220 -3.63 -6.50 -18.95
N SER A 221 -4.21 -6.65 -20.15
CA SER A 221 -5.44 -7.42 -20.38
C SER A 221 -5.19 -8.93 -20.51
N SER A 222 -3.94 -9.34 -20.71
CA SER A 222 -3.51 -10.73 -20.93
C SER A 222 -2.50 -11.19 -19.87
N VAL A 223 -2.49 -12.50 -19.56
CA VAL A 223 -1.53 -13.10 -18.59
C VAL A 223 -0.09 -12.96 -19.07
N SER A 224 0.14 -13.08 -20.38
CA SER A 224 1.44 -12.80 -21.02
C SER A 224 1.89 -11.36 -20.79
N GLY A 225 0.95 -10.42 -20.87
CA GLY A 225 1.20 -9.01 -20.59
C GLY A 225 1.51 -8.73 -19.12
N LEU A 226 0.78 -9.37 -18.20
CA LEU A 226 1.10 -9.35 -16.77
C LEU A 226 2.51 -9.92 -16.49
N LYS A 227 2.90 -11.02 -17.15
CA LYS A 227 4.26 -11.56 -17.04
C LYS A 227 5.31 -10.58 -17.58
N TYR A 228 5.04 -9.93 -18.70
CA TYR A 228 5.93 -8.90 -19.24
C TYR A 228 6.14 -7.76 -18.24
N VAL A 229 5.07 -7.29 -17.58
CA VAL A 229 5.17 -6.27 -16.52
C VAL A 229 6.04 -6.75 -15.35
N LEU A 230 5.88 -8.01 -14.92
CA LEU A 230 6.69 -8.61 -13.86
C LEU A 230 8.17 -8.62 -14.23
N ASP A 231 8.49 -9.11 -15.42
CA ASP A 231 9.87 -9.26 -15.89
C ASP A 231 10.56 -7.92 -16.06
N GLU A 232 9.92 -6.97 -16.74
CA GLU A 232 10.49 -5.64 -16.96
C GLU A 232 10.68 -4.88 -15.64
N THR A 233 9.73 -5.01 -14.71
CA THR A 233 9.86 -4.39 -13.38
C THR A 233 11.01 -5.01 -12.59
N ALA A 234 11.07 -6.35 -12.52
CA ALA A 234 12.13 -7.06 -11.81
C ALA A 234 13.50 -6.80 -12.43
N MET A 235 13.62 -6.81 -13.76
CA MET A 235 14.87 -6.49 -14.46
C MET A 235 15.29 -5.03 -14.25
N SER A 236 14.34 -4.08 -14.29
CA SER A 236 14.65 -2.66 -14.07
C SER A 236 15.19 -2.42 -12.66
N LEU A 237 14.64 -3.12 -11.66
CA LEU A 237 15.16 -3.12 -10.29
C LEU A 237 16.55 -3.78 -10.22
N LEU A 238 16.71 -4.98 -10.79
CA LEU A 238 17.98 -5.73 -10.77
C LEU A 238 19.13 -5.05 -11.51
N ARG A 239 18.84 -4.15 -12.46
CA ARG A 239 19.86 -3.33 -13.15
C ARG A 239 20.43 -2.22 -12.25
N ASN A 240 19.76 -1.89 -11.16
CA ASN A 240 20.12 -0.76 -10.30
C ASN A 240 20.19 -1.14 -8.80
N PRO A 241 21.02 -2.14 -8.42
CA PRO A 241 21.12 -2.58 -7.03
C PRO A 241 21.70 -1.52 -6.08
N ASP A 242 22.56 -0.63 -6.60
CA ASP A 242 23.22 0.42 -5.81
C ASP A 242 22.26 1.45 -5.21
N TYR A 243 21.02 1.53 -5.72
CA TYR A 243 20.02 2.45 -5.21
C TYR A 243 19.12 1.84 -4.13
N TRP A 244 19.21 0.54 -3.84
CA TRP A 244 18.38 -0.09 -2.82
C TRP A 244 18.88 0.27 -1.42
N ILE A 245 18.03 0.94 -0.63
CA ILE A 245 18.36 1.30 0.76
C ILE A 245 17.49 0.52 1.73
N TYR A 246 16.21 0.34 1.39
CA TYR A 246 15.26 -0.40 2.20
C TYR A 246 14.60 -1.53 1.43
N GLY A 247 14.29 -2.61 2.12
CA GLY A 247 13.52 -3.72 1.60
C GLY A 247 12.53 -4.27 2.62
N SER A 248 11.43 -4.80 2.12
CA SER A 248 10.48 -5.58 2.89
C SER A 248 9.90 -6.70 2.03
N LEU A 249 9.61 -7.81 2.67
CA LEU A 249 8.99 -8.98 2.06
C LEU A 249 7.89 -9.47 2.98
N ASN A 250 6.69 -9.54 2.44
CA ASN A 250 5.55 -10.19 3.05
C ASN A 250 5.08 -11.31 2.13
N ASN A 251 4.77 -12.46 2.71
CA ASN A 251 4.34 -13.64 1.99
C ASN A 251 3.17 -14.28 2.72
N LEU A 252 2.02 -14.22 2.07
CA LEU A 252 0.77 -14.79 2.55
C LEU A 252 0.40 -15.98 1.67
N GLN A 253 0.18 -17.13 2.28
CA GLN A 253 -0.36 -18.30 1.57
C GLN A 253 -1.87 -18.37 1.79
N SER A 254 -2.62 -18.48 0.71
CA SER A 254 -4.07 -18.65 0.72
C SER A 254 -4.48 -19.71 -0.31
N ARG A 255 -5.76 -20.07 -0.30
CA ARG A 255 -6.35 -20.92 -1.33
C ARG A 255 -6.68 -20.07 -2.54
N LEU A 256 -6.63 -20.63 -3.76
CA LEU A 256 -6.99 -19.91 -4.98
C LEU A 256 -8.39 -19.27 -4.86
N SER A 257 -9.33 -19.98 -4.23
CA SER A 257 -10.69 -19.50 -3.97
C SER A 257 -10.78 -18.22 -3.13
N THR A 258 -9.81 -17.97 -2.24
CA THR A 258 -9.75 -16.75 -1.39
C THR A 258 -8.63 -15.80 -1.78
N ALA A 259 -7.72 -16.22 -2.65
CA ALA A 259 -6.55 -15.45 -3.04
C ALA A 259 -6.90 -14.15 -3.75
N GLU A 260 -7.96 -14.13 -4.56
CA GLU A 260 -8.39 -12.92 -5.27
C GLU A 260 -8.84 -11.81 -4.32
N SER A 261 -9.62 -12.15 -3.29
CA SER A 261 -10.08 -11.15 -2.31
C SER A 261 -8.93 -10.64 -1.45
N GLU A 262 -8.01 -11.53 -1.06
CA GLU A 262 -6.81 -11.16 -0.29
C GLU A 262 -5.85 -10.29 -1.12
N PHE A 263 -5.63 -10.64 -2.40
CA PHE A 263 -4.85 -9.83 -3.32
C PHE A 263 -5.45 -8.44 -3.49
N SER A 264 -6.76 -8.37 -3.73
CA SER A 264 -7.47 -7.10 -3.90
C SER A 264 -7.40 -6.24 -2.64
N ARG A 265 -7.45 -6.86 -1.45
CA ARG A 265 -7.27 -6.17 -0.17
C ARG A 265 -5.88 -5.55 -0.06
N ILE A 266 -4.82 -6.32 -0.33
CA ILE A 266 -3.43 -5.84 -0.27
C ILE A 266 -3.21 -4.70 -1.28
N VAL A 267 -3.71 -4.84 -2.51
CA VAL A 267 -3.63 -3.78 -3.53
C VAL A 267 -4.33 -2.52 -3.06
N LEU A 268 -5.51 -2.64 -2.45
CA LEU A 268 -6.23 -1.48 -1.92
C LEU A 268 -5.47 -0.83 -0.76
N GLU A 269 -4.95 -1.60 0.19
CA GLU A 269 -4.14 -1.11 1.31
C GLU A 269 -2.93 -0.29 0.83
N GLU A 270 -2.26 -0.74 -0.23
CA GLU A 270 -1.14 0.00 -0.80
C GLU A 270 -1.60 1.25 -1.57
N ARG A 271 -2.73 1.19 -2.28
CA ARG A 271 -3.27 2.35 -3.00
C ARG A 271 -3.76 3.45 -2.07
N LEU A 272 -4.23 3.11 -0.87
CA LEU A 272 -4.66 4.08 0.12
C LEU A 272 -3.52 4.94 0.67
N LYS A 273 -2.27 4.51 0.49
CA LYS A 273 -1.07 5.28 0.85
C LYS A 273 -0.70 6.32 -0.21
N LEU A 274 -1.36 6.30 -1.36
CA LEU A 274 -1.14 7.29 -2.42
C LEU A 274 -2.08 8.47 -2.20
N ASP A 275 -1.53 9.69 -2.18
CA ASP A 275 -2.35 10.90 -2.10
C ASP A 275 -3.19 11.10 -3.38
N GLU A 276 -2.58 10.82 -4.54
CA GLU A 276 -3.22 10.93 -5.84
C GLU A 276 -2.70 9.83 -6.79
N GLU A 277 -3.60 9.08 -7.41
CA GLU A 277 -3.25 8.08 -8.43
C GLU A 277 -3.28 8.73 -9.82
N THR A 278 -2.14 9.28 -10.24
CA THR A 278 -2.00 10.06 -11.48
C THR A 278 -1.87 9.20 -12.73
N LEU A 279 -1.28 8.01 -12.62
CA LEU A 279 -1.21 7.02 -13.70
C LEU A 279 -1.70 5.67 -13.20
N SER A 280 -2.67 5.10 -13.90
CA SER A 280 -3.20 3.78 -13.60
C SER A 280 -3.40 2.97 -14.87
N ASN A 281 -2.81 1.79 -14.93
CA ASN A 281 -3.02 0.82 -16.00
C ASN A 281 -3.50 -0.49 -15.39
N SER A 282 -4.77 -0.81 -15.60
CA SER A 282 -5.35 -2.04 -15.08
C SER A 282 -6.26 -2.74 -16.06
N ALA A 283 -5.99 -4.02 -16.30
CA ALA A 283 -6.74 -4.87 -17.22
C ALA A 283 -6.91 -4.23 -18.62
N GLY A 284 -5.83 -3.64 -19.14
CA GLY A 284 -5.79 -2.95 -20.44
C GLY A 284 -6.41 -1.55 -20.46
N ARG A 285 -6.89 -1.04 -19.33
CA ARG A 285 -7.45 0.32 -19.22
C ARG A 285 -6.43 1.25 -18.60
N ILE A 286 -5.99 2.22 -19.38
CA ILE A 286 -5.08 3.28 -18.95
C ILE A 286 -5.93 4.51 -18.60
N ARG A 287 -5.75 5.03 -17.39
CA ARG A 287 -6.29 6.30 -16.94
C ARG A 287 -5.13 7.13 -16.40
N GLU A 288 -4.96 8.31 -17.00
CA GLU A 288 -3.98 9.30 -16.62
C GLU A 288 -4.74 10.57 -16.21
N LEU A 289 -4.58 10.97 -14.95
CA LEU A 289 -5.04 12.28 -14.48
C LEU A 289 -3.92 13.28 -14.81
N GLY A 290 -4.17 14.14 -15.78
CA GLY A 290 -3.25 15.21 -16.14
C GLY A 290 -3.03 16.11 -14.93
N ARG A 291 -1.80 16.14 -14.42
CA ARG A 291 -1.47 16.94 -13.24
C ARG A 291 -1.62 18.43 -13.55
N ALA A 292 -2.30 19.16 -12.66
CA ALA A 292 -2.15 20.60 -12.59
C ALA A 292 -0.66 20.91 -12.38
N SER A 293 -0.10 21.74 -13.25
CA SER A 293 1.31 22.09 -13.26
C SER A 293 1.72 22.67 -11.90
N ALA A 294 2.33 21.85 -11.04
CA ALA A 294 2.94 22.32 -9.82
C ALA A 294 4.06 23.28 -10.20
N THR A 295 3.94 24.52 -9.72
CA THR A 295 4.89 25.62 -9.92
C THR A 295 6.30 25.13 -9.67
N THR A 296 7.21 25.39 -10.61
CA THR A 296 8.64 25.10 -10.53
C THR A 296 9.23 25.74 -9.28
N GLN A 297 9.33 24.98 -8.19
CA GLN A 297 10.29 25.29 -7.14
C GLN A 297 11.59 24.54 -7.48
N ASP A 298 12.68 25.29 -7.44
CA ASP A 298 14.04 24.79 -7.65
C ASP A 298 14.36 23.81 -6.52
N TYR A 299 14.33 22.51 -6.82
CA TYR A 299 14.75 21.48 -5.88
C TYR A 299 16.27 21.52 -5.78
N SER A 300 16.78 22.33 -4.86
CA SER A 300 18.15 22.15 -4.38
C SER A 300 18.22 20.79 -3.69
N LYS A 301 18.82 19.80 -4.37
CA LYS A 301 19.18 18.44 -3.88
C LYS A 301 19.34 18.41 -2.36
N ALA A 302 18.29 18.00 -1.67
CA ALA A 302 18.39 17.67 -0.25
C ALA A 302 18.92 16.22 -0.15
N PRO A 303 19.90 15.93 0.70
CA PRO A 303 20.30 14.55 0.95
C PRO A 303 19.12 13.78 1.60
N GLY A 304 18.75 12.62 1.05
CA GLY A 304 17.70 11.75 1.60
C GLY A 304 16.35 11.80 0.88
N GLU A 305 16.37 11.95 -0.45
CA GLU A 305 15.19 11.79 -1.30
C GLU A 305 15.04 10.31 -1.72
N TYR A 306 13.82 9.77 -1.63
CA TYR A 306 13.51 8.36 -1.87
C TYR A 306 12.31 8.18 -2.80
N ILE A 307 12.24 6.99 -3.38
CA ILE A 307 11.11 6.45 -4.15
C ILE A 307 10.81 5.07 -3.58
N VAL A 308 9.53 4.74 -3.42
CA VAL A 308 9.09 3.40 -3.04
C VAL A 308 8.50 2.68 -4.24
N VAL A 309 8.84 1.39 -4.38
CA VAL A 309 8.22 0.48 -5.34
C VAL A 309 7.67 -0.71 -4.57
N SER A 310 6.35 -0.88 -4.65
CA SER A 310 5.61 -2.03 -4.12
C SER A 310 5.24 -2.97 -5.27
N LEU A 311 5.79 -4.18 -5.24
CA LEU A 311 5.54 -5.25 -6.19
C LEU A 311 4.73 -6.35 -5.49
N ILE A 312 3.47 -6.52 -5.89
CA ILE A 312 2.54 -7.52 -5.35
C ILE A 312 2.35 -8.58 -6.43
N VAL A 313 2.65 -9.84 -6.11
CA VAL A 313 2.58 -10.97 -7.05
C VAL A 313 1.73 -12.08 -6.44
N ALA A 314 0.69 -12.48 -7.16
CA ALA A 314 -0.11 -13.65 -6.86
C ALA A 314 0.28 -14.79 -7.81
N ALA A 315 0.75 -15.91 -7.26
CA ALA A 315 1.11 -17.07 -8.06
C ALA A 315 0.71 -18.38 -7.37
N THR A 316 0.21 -19.35 -8.13
CA THR A 316 -0.09 -20.70 -7.65
C THR A 316 1.19 -21.51 -7.47
N GLY A 317 1.16 -22.44 -6.50
CA GLY A 317 2.24 -23.37 -6.23
C GLY A 317 3.23 -22.91 -5.16
N ASN A 318 4.47 -23.39 -5.25
CA ASN A 318 5.44 -23.33 -4.16
C ASN A 318 6.36 -22.10 -4.21
N LEU A 319 5.96 -20.99 -4.83
CA LEU A 319 6.76 -19.76 -4.88
C LEU A 319 7.14 -19.31 -3.46
N ALA A 320 6.21 -19.40 -2.51
CA ALA A 320 6.46 -19.07 -1.12
C ALA A 320 7.57 -19.89 -0.44
N ARG A 321 7.82 -21.14 -0.86
CA ARG A 321 8.88 -21.98 -0.29
C ARG A 321 10.28 -21.61 -0.80
N LYS A 322 10.36 -20.92 -1.95
CA LYS A 322 11.62 -20.51 -2.57
C LYS A 322 12.10 -19.14 -2.09
N LEU A 323 11.23 -18.38 -1.42
CA LEU A 323 11.50 -17.05 -0.92
C LEU A 323 12.08 -17.08 0.51
N PRO A 324 12.94 -16.11 0.88
CA PRO A 324 13.40 -15.97 2.26
C PRO A 324 12.23 -15.57 3.18
N ARG A 325 12.42 -15.73 4.49
CA ARG A 325 11.39 -15.34 5.49
C ARG A 325 11.24 -13.83 5.62
N SER A 326 12.33 -13.11 5.42
CA SER A 326 12.40 -11.66 5.44
C SER A 326 13.60 -11.22 4.61
N ILE A 327 13.61 -9.97 4.17
CA ILE A 327 14.77 -9.37 3.52
C ILE A 327 15.57 -8.62 4.58
N ALA A 328 16.81 -9.03 4.80
CA ALA A 328 17.76 -8.40 5.69
C ALA A 328 19.07 -7.99 4.99
N SER A 329 19.22 -8.30 3.70
CA SER A 329 20.39 -7.90 2.90
C SER A 329 20.04 -7.68 1.43
N THR A 330 20.88 -6.93 0.73
CA THR A 330 20.82 -6.74 -0.72
C THR A 330 20.81 -8.07 -1.50
N ALA A 331 21.59 -9.07 -1.06
CA ALA A 331 21.67 -10.38 -1.71
C ALA A 331 20.33 -11.15 -1.62
N GLU A 332 19.64 -11.06 -0.49
CA GLU A 332 18.31 -11.68 -0.31
C GLU A 332 17.23 -10.98 -1.14
N LEU A 333 17.31 -9.65 -1.28
CA LEU A 333 16.42 -8.90 -2.18
C LEU A 333 16.66 -9.28 -3.65
N GLU A 334 17.93 -9.37 -4.06
CA GLU A 334 18.30 -9.81 -5.42
C GLU A 334 17.78 -11.22 -5.72
N GLN A 335 17.98 -12.16 -4.79
CA GLN A 335 17.45 -13.51 -4.90
C GLN A 335 15.91 -13.52 -4.98
N THR A 336 15.24 -12.72 -4.16
CA THR A 336 13.78 -12.58 -4.15
C THR A 336 13.27 -12.12 -5.53
N LEU A 337 13.86 -11.06 -6.09
CA LEU A 337 13.48 -10.53 -7.40
C LEU A 337 13.72 -11.55 -8.52
N ARG A 338 14.83 -12.30 -8.47
CA ARG A 338 15.12 -13.39 -9.44
C ARG A 338 14.08 -14.51 -9.36
N VAL A 339 13.69 -14.91 -8.15
CA VAL A 339 12.67 -15.94 -7.94
C VAL A 339 11.31 -15.47 -8.46
N LEU A 340 10.96 -14.20 -8.24
CA LEU A 340 9.71 -13.62 -8.76
C LEU A 340 9.71 -13.57 -10.29
N ALA A 341 10.76 -13.06 -10.93
CA ALA A 341 10.89 -13.03 -12.39
C ALA A 341 10.84 -14.43 -13.03
N GLY A 342 11.31 -15.46 -12.31
CA GLY A 342 11.26 -16.86 -12.73
C GLY A 342 9.88 -17.52 -12.64
N THR A 343 8.83 -16.81 -12.21
CA THR A 343 7.47 -17.35 -12.13
C THR A 343 6.95 -17.70 -13.53
N SER A 344 6.33 -18.85 -13.75
CA SER A 344 5.76 -19.16 -15.07
C SER A 344 4.47 -18.37 -15.33
N THR A 345 4.14 -18.13 -16.60
CA THR A 345 2.84 -17.55 -17.01
C THR A 345 1.66 -18.38 -16.55
N GLU A 346 1.81 -19.70 -16.44
CA GLU A 346 0.75 -20.62 -15.97
C GLU A 346 0.49 -20.51 -14.47
N ALA A 347 1.54 -20.23 -13.69
CA ALA A 347 1.44 -20.06 -12.25
C ALA A 347 0.97 -18.64 -11.87
N LEU A 348 1.28 -17.64 -12.69
CA LEU A 348 0.95 -16.24 -12.42
C LEU A 348 -0.57 -16.01 -12.46
N GLN A 349 -1.14 -15.62 -11.32
CA GLN A 349 -2.56 -15.27 -11.19
C GLN A 349 -2.79 -13.77 -11.22
N GLY A 350 -1.81 -12.97 -10.82
CA GLY A 350 -1.93 -11.52 -10.83
C GLY A 350 -0.64 -10.83 -10.42
N ILE A 351 -0.50 -9.59 -10.86
CA ILE A 351 0.59 -8.71 -10.48
C ILE A 351 0.06 -7.30 -10.35
N GLU A 352 0.51 -6.61 -9.33
CA GLU A 352 0.34 -5.18 -9.19
C GLU A 352 1.68 -4.53 -8.86
N VAL A 353 2.06 -3.52 -9.63
CA VAL A 353 3.22 -2.68 -9.36
C VAL A 353 2.70 -1.28 -9.06
N ILE A 354 3.01 -0.81 -7.86
CA ILE A 354 2.66 0.53 -7.38
C ILE A 354 3.98 1.23 -7.06
N TRP A 355 4.16 2.46 -7.54
CA TRP A 355 5.34 3.25 -7.21
C TRP A 355 4.96 4.68 -6.85
N ALA A 356 5.69 5.25 -5.90
CA ALA A 356 5.52 6.62 -5.46
C ALA A 356 6.88 7.26 -5.10
N PRO A 357 7.12 8.51 -5.49
CA PRO A 357 6.29 9.32 -6.37
C PRO A 357 6.40 8.88 -7.84
N GLN A 358 5.38 9.18 -8.66
CA GLN A 358 5.39 8.94 -10.11
C GLN A 358 6.17 10.04 -10.86
N SER A 359 6.08 11.28 -10.40
CA SER A 359 6.75 12.42 -11.03
C SER A 359 8.25 12.39 -10.79
N LEU A 360 9.03 12.66 -11.84
CA LEU A 360 10.48 12.83 -11.78
C LEU A 360 10.91 14.09 -10.99
N ARG A 361 9.98 14.99 -10.69
CA ARG A 361 10.25 16.20 -9.89
C ARG A 361 9.91 16.01 -8.41
N ASP A 362 9.32 14.87 -8.07
CA ASP A 362 8.78 14.60 -6.75
C ASP A 362 9.56 13.46 -6.09
N THR A 363 9.67 13.51 -4.77
CA THR A 363 10.45 12.55 -3.94
C THR A 363 9.91 12.50 -2.53
N LEU A 364 10.02 11.34 -1.91
CA LEU A 364 9.71 11.17 -0.48
C LEU A 364 10.94 11.47 0.36
N SER A 365 10.76 12.15 1.48
CA SER A 365 11.77 12.19 2.53
C SER A 365 11.88 10.83 3.24
N GLU A 366 13.01 10.55 3.91
CA GLU A 366 13.17 9.32 4.71
C GLU A 366 12.05 9.16 5.74
N ARG A 367 11.62 10.27 6.36
CA ARG A 367 10.60 10.27 7.38
C ARG A 367 9.24 9.89 6.81
N GLU A 368 8.86 10.46 5.66
CA GLU A 368 7.60 10.11 4.98
C GLU A 368 7.62 8.64 4.56
N LEU A 369 8.71 8.19 3.93
CA LEU A 369 8.88 6.79 3.52
C LEU A 369 8.66 5.81 4.68
N LEU A 370 9.31 6.05 5.83
CA LEU A 370 9.20 5.18 7.00
C LEU A 370 7.89 5.37 7.79
N THR A 371 7.21 6.49 7.61
CA THR A 371 5.88 6.73 8.20
C THR A 371 4.80 5.94 7.44
N ASP A 372 4.85 5.96 6.12
CA ASP A 372 3.87 5.28 5.26
C ASP A 372 4.16 3.77 5.12
N HIS A 373 5.43 3.40 5.27
CA HIS A 373 5.93 2.03 5.16
C HIS A 373 6.81 1.63 6.36
N PRO A 374 6.23 1.49 7.56
CA PRO A 374 6.97 1.12 8.78
C PRO A 374 7.59 -0.29 8.72
N GLU A 375 7.12 -1.14 7.82
CA GLU A 375 7.66 -2.49 7.58
C GLU A 375 9.00 -2.52 6.83
N LEU A 376 9.43 -1.39 6.26
CA LEU A 376 10.70 -1.29 5.53
C LEU A 376 11.89 -1.41 6.49
N LYS A 377 12.84 -2.29 6.14
CA LYS A 377 14.09 -2.46 6.87
C LYS A 377 15.26 -2.06 5.99
N ARG A 378 16.28 -1.46 6.60
CA ARG A 378 17.51 -1.10 5.91
C ARG A 378 18.27 -2.37 5.50
N LEU A 379 18.81 -2.38 4.28
CA LEU A 379 19.51 -3.51 3.65
C LEU A 379 21.01 -3.56 3.94
#